data_AF-A0A0G3GL34-F1
#
_entry.id   AF-A0A0G3GL34-F1
#
_cell.length_a   1.000
_cell.length_b   1.000
_cell.length_c   1.000
_cell.angle_alpha   90.00
_cell.angle_beta   90.00
_cell.angle_gamma   90.00
#
_symmetry.space_group_name_H-M   'P 1'
#
loop_
_entity.id
_entity.type
_entity.pdbx_description
1 polymer ?
#
loop_
_entity_poly.entity_id
_entity_poly.type
_entity_poly.pdbx_seq_one_letter_code
_entity_poly.pdbx_strand_id
1 'polypeptide(L)' 'MRSWSIRVRPPLPDGASVVLDAEHMSGMKGAEATIDYSTEETVYMVDLTVDGMTMTNHKWVTESEIQPAE' A
#
# COMPACT_ATOMS: atom_id res chain seq x y z
N MET A 1 -16.30 31.84 11.40
CA MET A 1 -16.12 30.60 10.61
C MET A 1 -14.68 30.16 10.80
N ARG A 2 -14.43 29.00 11.40
CA ARG A 2 -13.06 28.49 11.59
C ARG A 2 -12.71 27.67 10.36
N SER A 3 -11.77 28.18 9.56
CA SER A 3 -11.19 27.44 8.44
C SER A 3 -10.36 26.30 9.02
N TRP A 4 -10.72 25.07 8.67
CA TRP A 4 -9.91 23.88 8.97
C TRP A 4 -9.18 23.50 7.70
N SER A 5 -7.89 23.83 7.64
CA SER A 5 -7.03 23.37 6.54
C SER A 5 -6.72 21.89 6.75
N ILE A 6 -7.38 21.03 5.98
CA ILE A 6 -6.99 19.62 5.85
C ILE A 6 -5.63 19.60 5.16
N ARG A 7 -4.57 19.28 5.91
CA ARG A 7 -3.22 19.12 5.37
C ARG A 7 -3.06 17.68 4.89
N VAL A 8 -3.11 17.47 3.58
CA VAL A 8 -2.62 16.23 2.95
C VAL A 8 -1.10 16.22 3.11
N ARG A 9 -0.53 15.12 3.62
CA ARG A 9 0.93 14.96 3.70
C ARG A 9 1.43 14.52 2.32
N PRO A 10 2.52 15.12 1.81
CA PRO A 10 3.13 14.63 0.58
C PRO A 10 3.66 13.20 0.79
N PRO A 11 3.78 12.40 -0.29
CA PRO A 11 4.45 11.12 -0.23
C PRO A 11 5.90 11.29 0.25
N LEU A 12 6.45 10.22 0.82
CA LEU A 12 7.85 10.18 1.20
C LEU A 12 8.72 10.11 -0.07
N PRO A 13 9.91 10.73 -0.08
CA PRO A 13 10.74 10.79 -1.28
C PRO A 13 11.43 9.46 -1.54
N ASP A 14 11.66 9.19 -2.83
CA ASP A 14 12.48 8.07 -3.30
C ASP A 14 13.89 8.11 -2.66
N GLY A 15 14.41 6.94 -2.31
CA GLY A 15 15.68 6.77 -1.59
C GLY A 15 15.62 7.02 -0.08
N ALA A 16 14.48 7.45 0.49
CA ALA A 16 14.36 7.60 1.94
C ALA A 16 14.36 6.25 2.66
N SER A 17 15.08 6.18 3.79
CA SER A 17 15.01 5.04 4.71
C SER A 17 13.84 5.20 5.69
N VAL A 18 13.09 4.13 5.89
CA VAL A 18 11.92 4.07 6.77
C VAL A 18 11.91 2.78 7.59
N VAL A 19 11.12 2.77 8.66
CA VAL A 19 10.79 1.56 9.41
C VAL A 19 9.36 1.17 9.07
N LEU A 20 9.14 -0.06 8.62
CA LEU A 20 7.84 -0.55 8.19
C LEU A 20 6.92 -0.82 9.40
N ASP A 21 5.71 -0.27 9.38
CA ASP A 21 4.65 -0.61 10.34
C ASP A 21 3.70 -1.71 9.81
N ALA A 22 3.85 -2.09 8.54
CA ALA A 22 3.02 -3.10 7.90
C ALA A 22 3.32 -4.53 8.42
N GLU A 23 2.27 -5.35 8.50
CA GLU A 23 2.31 -6.74 8.97
C GLU A 23 1.88 -7.75 7.88
N HIS A 24 2.17 -7.47 6.60
CA HIS A 24 1.69 -8.31 5.50
C HIS A 24 2.29 -9.73 5.51
N MET A 25 3.58 -9.83 5.87
CA MET A 25 4.30 -11.09 6.00
C MET A 25 5.16 -11.08 7.26
N SER A 26 5.50 -12.27 7.77
CA SER A 26 6.43 -12.42 8.90
C SER A 26 7.74 -11.69 8.61
N GLY A 27 8.22 -10.92 9.60
CA GLY A 27 9.45 -10.14 9.50
C GLY A 27 9.29 -8.74 8.89
N MET A 28 8.11 -8.35 8.41
CA MET A 28 7.91 -7.02 7.82
C MET A 28 7.83 -5.91 8.87
N LYS A 29 7.09 -6.11 9.96
CA LYS A 29 6.94 -5.09 11.00
C LYS A 29 8.27 -4.79 11.68
N GLY A 30 8.63 -3.52 11.73
CA GLY A 30 9.86 -3.04 12.32
C GLY A 30 11.10 -3.19 11.43
N ALA A 31 10.97 -3.75 10.22
CA ALA A 31 12.07 -3.84 9.29
C ALA A 31 12.45 -2.46 8.73
N GLU A 32 13.75 -2.22 8.55
CA GLU A 32 14.25 -1.08 7.80
C GLU A 32 14.06 -1.34 6.29
N ALA A 33 13.55 -0.34 5.58
CA ALA A 33 13.37 -0.38 4.13
C ALA A 33 13.78 0.95 3.50
N THR A 34 14.15 0.90 2.23
CA THR A 34 14.37 2.09 1.40
C THR A 34 13.20 2.23 0.45
N ILE A 35 12.68 3.45 0.30
CA ILE A 35 11.62 3.72 -0.66
C ILE A 35 12.22 3.71 -2.06
N ASP A 36 11.79 2.76 -2.89
CA ASP A 36 12.23 2.73 -4.29
C ASP A 36 11.51 3.81 -5.11
N TYR A 37 10.19 3.92 -4.98
CA TYR A 37 9.39 4.99 -5.57
C TYR A 37 8.09 5.25 -4.79
N SER A 38 7.53 6.44 -4.96
CA SER A 38 6.18 6.79 -4.49
C SER A 38 5.22 7.08 -5.66
N THR A 39 3.99 6.56 -5.59
CA THR A 39 2.92 6.85 -6.56
C THR A 39 1.65 7.35 -5.84
N GLU A 40 0.86 8.15 -6.54
CA GLU A 40 -0.48 8.56 -6.10
C GLU A 40 -1.52 7.78 -6.91
N GLU A 41 -1.87 6.60 -6.41
CA GLU A 41 -2.85 5.71 -7.02
C GLU A 41 -3.84 5.19 -5.98
N THR A 42 -5.03 4.80 -6.43
CA THR A 42 -5.97 4.06 -5.58
C THR A 42 -5.40 2.65 -5.35
N VAL A 43 -5.37 2.25 -4.08
CA VAL A 43 -5.02 0.89 -3.68
C VAL A 43 -6.25 0.17 -3.16
N TYR A 44 -6.34 -1.11 -3.51
CA TYR A 44 -7.46 -1.98 -3.14
C TYR A 44 -6.99 -3.11 -2.24
N MET A 45 -7.94 -3.56 -1.42
CA MET A 45 -7.84 -4.79 -0.66
C MET A 45 -8.80 -5.79 -1.28
N VAL A 46 -8.30 -6.99 -1.61
CA VAL A 46 -9.05 -7.96 -2.42
C VAL A 46 -9.02 -9.35 -1.79
N ASP A 47 -10.06 -10.14 -2.04
CA ASP A 47 -10.02 -11.58 -1.83
C ASP A 47 -9.53 -12.24 -3.13
N LEU A 48 -8.49 -13.07 -3.06
CA LEU A 48 -7.86 -13.66 -4.24
C LEU A 48 -7.57 -15.15 -4.01
N THR A 49 -7.81 -15.97 -5.04
CA THR A 49 -7.35 -17.38 -5.07
C THR A 49 -6.27 -17.55 -6.10
N VAL A 50 -5.07 -17.96 -5.68
CA VAL A 50 -3.93 -18.27 -6.56
C VAL A 50 -3.36 -19.62 -6.15
N ASP A 51 -3.07 -20.49 -7.13
CA ASP A 51 -2.46 -21.81 -6.91
C ASP A 51 -3.15 -22.65 -5.83
N GLY A 52 -4.48 -22.57 -5.75
CA GLY A 52 -5.29 -23.29 -4.77
C GLY A 52 -5.27 -22.71 -3.36
N MET A 53 -4.60 -21.58 -3.13
CA MET A 53 -4.62 -20.85 -1.86
C MET A 53 -5.56 -19.64 -1.97
N THR A 54 -6.57 -19.60 -1.09
CA THR A 54 -7.44 -18.44 -0.93
C THR A 54 -6.87 -17.49 0.12
N MET A 55 -6.59 -16.26 -0.30
CA MET A 55 -6.20 -15.16 0.55
C MET A 55 -7.38 -14.21 0.70
N THR A 56 -7.77 -13.90 1.93
CA THR A 56 -8.81 -12.91 2.20
C THR A 56 -8.17 -11.60 2.63
N ASN A 57 -8.77 -10.47 2.26
CA ASN A 57 -8.29 -9.13 2.58
C ASN A 57 -6.82 -8.91 2.20
N HIS A 58 -6.39 -9.45 1.06
CA HIS A 58 -5.03 -9.30 0.55
C HIS A 58 -4.73 -7.82 0.27
N LYS A 59 -3.58 -7.38 0.76
CA LYS A 59 -3.08 -6.00 0.67
C LYS A 59 -1.73 -6.02 -0.03
N TRP A 60 -1.53 -5.26 -1.10
CA TRP A 60 -2.46 -4.38 -1.82
C TRP A 60 -2.34 -4.67 -3.31
N VAL A 61 -3.35 -4.28 -4.07
CA VAL A 61 -3.22 -4.13 -5.53
C VAL A 61 -3.53 -2.69 -5.92
N THR A 62 -2.84 -2.16 -6.92
CA THR A 62 -3.13 -0.81 -7.45
C THR A 62 -4.22 -0.87 -8.52
N GLU A 63 -4.82 0.28 -8.85
CA GLU A 63 -5.72 0.42 -10.00
C GLU A 63 -5.09 -0.07 -11.31
N SER A 64 -3.80 0.22 -11.50
CA SER A 64 -3.06 -0.15 -12.71
C SER A 64 -2.80 -1.66 -12.86
N GLU A 65 -2.88 -2.42 -11.76
CA GLU A 65 -2.71 -3.88 -11.73
C GLU A 65 -3.99 -4.66 -12.01
N ILE A 66 -5.15 -4.00 -12.04
CA ILE A 66 -6.46 -4.64 -12.22
C ILE A 66 -7.11 -4.24 -13.55
N GLN A 67 -7.97 -5.12 -14.06
CA GLN A 67 -8.81 -4.86 -15.23
C GLN A 67 -10.27 -5.09 -14.84
N PRO A 68 -11.23 -4.38 -15.47
CA PRO A 68 -12.65 -4.65 -15.27
C PRO A 68 -12.98 -6.10 -15.58
N ALA A 69 -13.87 -6.70 -14.79
CA ALA A 69 -14.47 -7.98 -15.12
C ALA A 69 -15.35 -7.82 -16.37
N GLU A 70 -15.31 -8.81 -17.26
CA GLU A 70 -16.23 -8.92 -18.41
C GLU A 70 -17.65 -9.34 -17.98
#